data_AF-A0A4R2RZ60-F1
#
_entry.id   AF-A0A4R2RZ60-F1
#
_cell.length_a   1.000
_cell.length_b   1.000
_cell.length_c   1.000
_cell.angle_alpha   90.00
_cell.angle_beta   90.00
_cell.angle_gamma   90.00
#
_symmetry.space_group_name_H-M   'P 1'
#
loop_
_entity.id
_entity.type
_entity.pdbx_description
1 polymer ?
#
loop_
_entity_poly.entity_id
_entity_poly.type
_entity_poly.pdbx_seq_one_letter_code
_entity_poly.pdbx_strand_id
1 'polypeptide(L)' 'MMLTLAPHETLELHELLRSEVLTAKKLKATIPMIQDPDLKTATTNCLNARMRKINDIQQFCQSTGMLQ' A
#
# COMPACT_ATOMS: atom_id res chain seq x y z
N MET A 1 -2.58 -6.71 -25.37
CA MET A 1 -3.20 -7.87 -24.70
C MET A 1 -3.50 -7.42 -23.27
N MET A 2 -4.77 -7.32 -22.86
CA MET A 2 -5.08 -7.01 -21.45
C MET A 2 -4.70 -8.22 -20.61
N LEU A 3 -3.87 -8.02 -19.57
CA LEU A 3 -3.54 -9.06 -18.61
C LEU A 3 -4.76 -9.29 -17.72
N THR A 4 -5.34 -10.49 -17.76
CA THR A 4 -6.46 -10.88 -16.90
C THR A 4 -5.93 -11.80 -15.81
N LEU A 5 -5.99 -11.33 -14.57
CA LEU A 5 -5.66 -12.15 -13.40
C LEU A 5 -6.73 -13.24 -13.19
N ALA A 6 -6.28 -14.42 -12.78
CA ALA A 6 -7.18 -15.45 -12.30
C ALA A 6 -7.90 -14.97 -11.01
N PRO A 7 -9.09 -15.48 -10.70
CA PRO A 7 -9.86 -15.02 -9.54
C PRO A 7 -9.12 -15.02 -8.21
N HIS A 8 -8.24 -16.01 -7.99
CA HIS A 8 -7.43 -16.11 -6.76
C HIS A 8 -6.31 -15.06 -6.72
N GLU A 9 -5.70 -14.71 -7.86
CA GLU A 9 -4.70 -13.64 -7.96
C GLU A 9 -5.34 -12.27 -7.73
N THR A 10 -6.57 -12.06 -8.23
CA THR A 10 -7.35 -10.85 -7.94
C THR A 10 -7.67 -10.71 -6.46
N LEU A 11 -8.06 -11.81 -5.81
CA LEU A 11 -8.32 -11.82 -4.36
C LEU A 11 -7.04 -11.53 -3.57
N GLU A 12 -5.92 -12.15 -3.93
CA GLU A 12 -4.63 -11.91 -3.29
C GLU A 12 -4.19 -10.45 -3.45
N LEU A 13 -4.35 -9.87 -4.64
CA LEU A 13 -4.06 -8.46 -4.89
C LEU A 13 -4.91 -7.52 -4.03
N HIS A 14 -6.21 -7.84 -3.88
CA HIS A 14 -7.11 -7.08 -3.01
C HIS A 14 -6.66 -7.14 -1.55
N GLU A 15 -6.31 -8.33 -1.03
CA GLU A 15 -5.81 -8.49 0.32
C GLU A 15 -4.48 -7.78 0.54
N LEU A 16 -3.59 -7.81 -0.45
CA LEU A 16 -2.33 -7.08 -0.43
C LEU A 16 -2.58 -5.56 -0.33
N LEU A 17 -3.43 -5.01 -1.20
CA LEU A 17 -3.79 -3.59 -1.16
C LEU A 17 -4.40 -3.19 0.18
N ARG A 18 -5.35 -3.98 0.67
CA ARG A 18 -6.02 -3.76 1.96
C ARG A 18 -5.02 -3.76 3.12
N SER A 19 -4.08 -4.70 3.12
CA SER A 19 -3.03 -4.81 4.15
C SER A 19 -2.10 -3.60 4.14
N GLU A 20 -1.66 -3.14 2.96
CA GLU A 20 -0.81 -1.96 2.82
C GLU A 20 -1.54 -0.68 3.25
N VAL A 21 -2.81 -0.50 2.86
CA VAL A 21 -3.64 0.64 3.30
C VAL A 21 -3.84 0.65 4.81
N LEU A 22 -4.14 -0.50 5.42
CA LEU A 22 -4.30 -0.60 6.87
C LEU A 22 -3.00 -0.25 7.60
N THR A 23 -1.87 -0.76 7.11
CA THR A 23 -0.55 -0.48 7.68
C THR A 23 -0.20 1.00 7.55
N ALA A 24 -0.41 1.61 6.39
CA ALA A 24 -0.18 3.04 6.18
C ALA A 24 -1.02 3.91 7.14
N LYS A 25 -2.29 3.55 7.37
CA LYS A 25 -3.15 4.23 8.35
C LYS A 25 -2.60 4.13 9.77
N LYS A 26 -2.14 2.95 10.18
CA LYS A 26 -1.53 2.74 11.50
C LYS A 26 -0.25 3.58 11.66
N LEU A 27 0.66 3.51 10.69
CA LEU A 27 1.91 4.29 10.73
C LEU A 27 1.62 5.79 10.79
N LYS A 28 0.69 6.29 9.97
CA LYS A 28 0.30 7.71 9.97
C LYS A 28 -0.28 8.16 11.32
N ALA A 29 -1.05 7.30 12.00
CA ALA A 29 -1.57 7.59 13.33
C ALA A 29 -0.49 7.52 14.42
N THR A 30 0.52 6.65 14.26
CA THR A 30 1.60 6.47 15.24
C THR A 30 2.69 7.55 15.15
N ILE A 31 3.05 8.03 13.95
CA ILE A 31 4.16 9.00 13.75
C ILE A 31 4.10 10.24 14.66
N PRO A 32 2.94 10.88 14.91
CA PRO A 32 2.85 12.02 15.83
C PRO A 32 3.19 11.68 17.29
N MET A 33 3.07 10.41 17.69
CA MET A 33 3.33 9.94 19.05
C MET A 33 4.81 9.60 19.30
N ILE A 34 5.62 9.52 18.24
CA ILE A 34 7.04 9.15 18.32
C ILE A 34 7.87 10.38 18.71
N GLN A 35 8.55 10.29 19.85
CA GLN A 35 9.43 11.34 20.37
C GLN A 35 10.87 11.20 19.85
N ASP A 36 11.34 9.96 19.68
CA ASP A 36 12.68 9.69 19.19
C ASP A 36 12.82 10.10 17.70
N PRO A 37 13.73 11.05 17.36
CA PRO A 37 13.83 11.59 16.00
C PRO A 37 14.21 10.56 14.94
N ASP A 38 15.08 9.62 15.30
CA ASP A 38 15.56 8.58 14.37
C ASP A 38 14.46 7.56 14.08
N LEU A 39 13.74 7.13 15.12
CA LEU A 39 12.57 6.26 14.98
C LEU A 39 11.46 6.94 14.21
N LYS A 40 11.23 8.24 14.42
CA LYS A 40 10.23 9.01 13.67
C LYS A 40 10.59 9.07 12.18
N THR A 41 11.87 9.30 11.88
CA THR A 41 12.39 9.32 10.51
C THR A 41 12.27 7.94 9.85
N ALA A 42 12.69 6.87 10.52
CA ALA A 42 12.57 5.51 10.03
C ALA A 42 11.10 5.12 9.78
N THR A 43 10.20 5.48 10.71
CA THR A 43 8.75 5.20 10.58
C THR A 43 8.12 5.99 9.44
N THR A 44 8.53 7.25 9.25
CA THR A 44 8.09 8.09 8.12
C THR A 44 8.56 7.52 6.79
N ASN A 45 9.81 7.05 6.71
CA ASN A 45 10.34 6.37 5.53
C ASN A 45 9.56 5.08 5.23
N CYS A 46 9.19 4.32 6.27
CA CYS A 46 8.32 3.17 6.12
C CYS A 46 6.96 3.57 5.54
N LEU A 47 6.28 4.58 6.10
CA LEU A 47 5.01 5.09 5.57
C LEU A 47 5.12 5.49 4.10
N ASN A 48 6.18 6.21 3.72
CA ASN A 48 6.42 6.60 2.33
C ASN A 48 6.59 5.40 1.40
N ALA A 49 7.28 4.34 1.84
CA ALA A 49 7.40 3.11 1.08
C ALA A 49 6.04 2.39 0.91
N ARG A 50 5.20 2.37 1.95
CA ARG A 50 3.84 1.81 1.88
C ARG A 50 2.96 2.59 0.91
N MET A 51 3.02 3.91 0.94
CA MET A 51 2.26 4.77 0.01
C MET A 51 2.69 4.55 -1.45
N ARG A 52 4.00 4.39 -1.72
CA ARG A 52 4.47 4.03 -3.07
C ARG A 52 3.88 2.70 -3.52
N LYS A 53 3.94 1.68 -2.68
CA LYS A 53 3.40 0.35 -3.00
C LYS A 53 1.89 0.36 -3.25
N ILE A 54 1.13 1.15 -2.49
CA ILE A 54 -0.31 1.37 -2.74
C ILE A 54 -0.53 1.97 -4.13
N ASN A 55 0.23 3.01 -4.49
CA ASN A 55 0.15 3.63 -5.81
C ASN A 55 0.51 2.64 -6.92
N ASP A 56 1.57 1.85 -6.73
CA ASP A 56 1.99 0.85 -7.72
C ASP A 56 0.90 -0.20 -7.96
N ILE A 57 0.26 -0.69 -6.89
CA ILE A 57 -0.87 -1.63 -6.99
C ILE A 57 -2.07 -0.99 -7.69
N GLN A 58 -2.40 0.27 -7.37
CA GLN A 58 -3.49 0.99 -8.03
C GLN A 58 -3.22 1.22 -9.52
N GLN A 59 -2.00 1.61 -9.88
CA GLN A 59 -1.56 1.77 -11.27
C GLN A 59 -1.62 0.44 -12.03
N PHE A 60 -1.19 -0.64 -11.39
CA PHE A 60 -1.32 -1.99 -11.95
C PHE A 60 -2.78 -2.30 -12.23
N CYS A 61 -3.69 -2.15 -11.25
CA CYS A 61 -5.12 -2.38 -11.43
C CYS A 61 -5.76 -1.52 -12.54
N GLN A 62 -5.32 -0.27 -12.71
CA GLN A 62 -5.76 0.61 -13.81
C GLN A 62 -5.28 0.08 -15.16
N SER A 63 -4.00 -0.32 -15.25
CA SER A 63 -3.39 -0.81 -16.50
C SER A 63 -4.00 -2.14 -16.99
N THR A 64 -4.55 -2.94 -16.08
CA THR A 64 -5.19 -4.22 -16.36
C THR A 64 -6.71 -4.13 -16.48
N GLY A 65 -7.30 -2.94 -16.31
CA GLY A 65 -8.76 -2.75 -16.39
C GLY A 65 -9.56 -3.32 -15.21
N MET A 66 -8.91 -3.55 -14.05
CA MET A 66 -9.55 -4.05 -12.82
C MET A 66 -10.19 -2.94 -11.99
N LEU A 67 -9.82 -1.68 -12.22
CA LEU A 67 -10.51 -0.51 -11.68
C LEU A 67 -11.41 0.06 -12.79
N GLN A 68 -12.71 -0.21 -12.69
CA GLN A 68 -13.76 0.50 -13.42
C GLN A 68 -14.51 1.41 -12.47
#